data_AF-A0A934P137-F1
#
_entry.id   AF-A0A934P137-F1
#
_cell.length_a   1.000
_cell.length_b   1.000
_cell.length_c   1.000
_cell.angle_alpha   90.00
_cell.angle_beta   90.00
_cell.angle_gamma   90.00
#
_symmetry.space_group_name_H-M   'P 1'
#
loop_
_entity.id
_entity.type
_entity.pdbx_description
1 polymer ?
#
loop_
_entity_poly.entity_id
_entity_poly.type
_entity_poly.pdbx_seq_one_letter_code
_entity_poly.pdbx_strand_id
1 'polypeptide(L)'
;MSRQRLLPSPAHPITVTPTRKRVTATVGDLVVADTANALTLQESTYPAVQYIPLDDVDRSVLERTDTQTYCPFKGDASYYSVKTADGDLVDAVWTYEQPYDSVADIAGYVAFYPNKVAVTVG
;
A
#
# COMPACT_ATOMS: atom_id res chain seq x y z
N MET A 1 -9.21 -0.03 26.41
CA MET A 1 -10.28 0.20 25.41
C MET A 1 -9.93 -0.61 24.18
N SER A 2 -10.81 -1.47 23.70
CA SER A 2 -10.57 -2.24 22.47
C SER A 2 -10.63 -1.31 21.25
N ARG A 3 -9.66 -1.43 20.32
CA ARG A 3 -9.73 -0.74 19.03
C ARG A 3 -10.93 -1.31 18.26
N GLN A 4 -11.83 -0.45 17.79
CA GLN A 4 -13.05 -0.90 17.10
C GLN A 4 -12.69 -1.49 15.74
N ARG A 5 -13.07 -2.75 15.49
CA ARG A 5 -13.05 -3.38 14.16
C ARG A 5 -14.40 -3.17 13.49
N LEU A 6 -14.39 -2.73 12.23
CA LEU A 6 -15.54 -2.57 11.37
C LEU A 6 -15.44 -3.56 10.20
N LEU A 7 -16.59 -3.99 9.69
CA LEU A 7 -16.67 -4.81 8.48
C LEU A 7 -17.12 -3.93 7.32
N PRO A 8 -16.57 -4.12 6.10
CA PRO A 8 -17.10 -3.49 4.90
C PRO A 8 -18.61 -3.77 4.76
N SER A 9 -19.36 -2.78 4.30
CA SER A 9 -20.81 -2.87 4.12
C SER A 9 -21.24 -2.06 2.90
N PRO A 10 -22.49 -2.15 2.44
CA PRO A 10 -22.96 -1.30 1.34
C PRO A 10 -22.81 0.21 1.59
N ALA A 11 -22.81 0.66 2.85
CA ALA A 11 -22.59 2.05 3.22
C ALA A 11 -21.11 2.47 3.19
N HIS A 12 -20.18 1.51 3.30
CA HIS A 12 -18.73 1.72 3.21
C HIS A 12 -18.08 0.49 2.55
N PRO A 13 -18.22 0.34 1.21
CA PRO A 13 -17.73 -0.84 0.51
C PRO A 13 -16.21 -0.81 0.41
N ILE A 14 -15.58 -1.98 0.50
CA ILE A 14 -14.17 -2.18 0.20
C ILE A 14 -14.10 -3.36 -0.76
N THR A 15 -13.43 -3.16 -1.89
CA THR A 15 -13.20 -4.20 -2.88
C THR A 15 -11.72 -4.29 -3.20
N VAL A 16 -11.25 -5.51 -3.43
CA VAL A 16 -9.89 -5.80 -3.86
C VAL A 16 -10.00 -6.63 -5.13
N THR A 17 -9.36 -6.20 -6.20
CA THR A 17 -9.39 -6.90 -7.50
C THR A 17 -8.04 -6.84 -8.16
N PRO A 18 -7.64 -7.85 -8.97
CA PRO A 18 -6.42 -7.76 -9.77
C PRO A 18 -6.44 -6.54 -10.70
N THR A 19 -5.38 -5.75 -10.70
CA THR A 19 -5.26 -4.56 -11.56
C THR A 19 -5.18 -4.92 -13.05
N ARG A 20 -4.60 -6.09 -13.37
CA ARG A 20 -4.45 -6.64 -14.74
C ARG A 20 -3.70 -5.73 -15.72
N LYS A 21 -2.93 -4.78 -15.20
CA LYS A 21 -2.05 -3.89 -15.94
C LYS A 21 -0.72 -3.77 -15.22
N ARG A 22 0.31 -3.33 -15.95
CA ARG A 22 1.60 -3.01 -15.32
C ARG A 22 1.40 -1.81 -14.41
N VAL A 23 1.91 -1.91 -13.18
CA VAL A 23 1.94 -0.83 -12.20
C VAL A 23 3.39 -0.57 -11.84
N THR A 24 3.80 0.69 -11.94
CA THR A 24 5.14 1.14 -11.61
C THR A 24 5.07 2.23 -10.54
N ALA A 25 5.94 2.15 -9.55
CA ALA A 25 6.10 3.15 -8.49
C ALA A 25 7.50 3.77 -8.59
N THR A 26 7.59 5.09 -8.77
CA THR A 26 8.87 5.79 -8.96
C THR A 26 9.03 7.01 -8.06
N VAL A 27 10.29 7.33 -7.77
CA VAL A 27 10.72 8.57 -7.10
C VAL A 27 11.77 9.24 -7.98
N GLY A 28 11.38 10.26 -8.74
CA GLY A 28 12.22 10.77 -9.83
C GLY A 28 12.51 9.65 -10.83
N ASP A 29 13.80 9.40 -11.09
CA ASP A 29 14.27 8.34 -11.99
C ASP A 29 14.44 6.97 -11.30
N LEU A 30 14.28 6.90 -9.96
CA LEU A 30 14.37 5.66 -9.21
C LEU A 30 13.07 4.87 -9.36
N VAL A 31 13.15 3.66 -9.91
CA VAL A 31 12.06 2.68 -9.90
C VAL A 31 12.08 1.93 -8.57
N VAL A 32 11.10 2.21 -7.72
CA VAL A 32 10.95 1.54 -6.42
C VAL A 32 10.24 0.20 -6.57
N ALA A 33 9.27 0.11 -7.49
CA ALA A 33 8.59 -1.14 -7.78
C ALA A 33 8.07 -1.17 -9.21
N ASP A 34 8.01 -2.37 -9.80
CA ASP A 34 7.46 -2.57 -11.15
C ASP A 34 6.84 -3.97 -11.30
N THR A 35 5.52 -4.04 -11.33
CA THR A 35 4.76 -5.30 -11.21
C THR A 35 3.65 -5.44 -12.26
N ALA A 36 3.31 -6.68 -12.62
CA ALA A 36 2.08 -7.01 -13.34
C ALA A 36 1.01 -7.68 -12.44
N ASN A 37 1.33 -7.89 -11.15
CA ASN A 37 0.55 -8.64 -10.17
C ASN A 37 -0.08 -7.74 -9.11
N ALA A 38 -0.20 -6.43 -9.39
CA ALA A 38 -0.82 -5.49 -8.47
C ALA A 38 -2.31 -5.80 -8.26
N LEU A 39 -2.79 -5.40 -7.08
CA LEU A 39 -4.20 -5.38 -6.71
C LEU A 39 -4.67 -3.93 -6.65
N THR A 40 -5.86 -3.66 -7.18
CA THR A 40 -6.57 -2.40 -6.99
C THR A 40 -7.52 -2.56 -5.81
N LEU A 41 -7.33 -1.73 -4.79
CA LEU A 41 -8.26 -1.58 -3.68
C LEU A 41 -9.09 -0.30 -3.88
N GLN A 42 -10.40 -0.46 -4.00
CA GLN A 42 -11.36 0.63 -4.00
C GLN A 42 -12.10 0.64 -2.66
N GLU A 43 -11.99 1.74 -1.92
CA GLU A 43 -12.68 1.94 -0.65
C GLU A 43 -13.64 3.12 -0.76
N SER A 44 -14.92 2.85 -0.62
CA SER A 44 -15.98 3.85 -0.69
C SER A 44 -15.78 4.74 -1.94
N THR A 45 -15.77 6.06 -1.76
CA THR A 45 -15.55 7.06 -2.82
C THR A 45 -14.10 7.56 -2.91
N TYR A 46 -13.17 7.00 -2.13
CA TYR A 46 -11.77 7.42 -2.18
C TYR A 46 -11.12 7.02 -3.51
N PRO A 47 -10.06 7.72 -3.94
CA PRO A 47 -9.25 7.27 -5.06
C PRO A 47 -8.76 5.83 -4.84
N ALA A 48 -8.82 5.02 -5.89
CA ALA A 48 -8.36 3.65 -5.84
C ALA A 48 -6.85 3.59 -5.54
N VAL A 49 -6.45 2.63 -4.70
CA VAL A 49 -5.07 2.44 -4.29
C VAL A 49 -4.52 1.17 -4.94
N GLN A 50 -3.31 1.26 -5.48
CA GLN A 50 -2.59 0.10 -5.99
C GLN A 50 -1.77 -0.52 -4.87
N TYR A 51 -2.02 -1.80 -4.61
CA TYR A 51 -1.24 -2.64 -3.73
C TYR A 51 -0.31 -3.48 -4.61
N ILE A 52 0.99 -3.33 -4.42
CA ILE A 52 2.06 -4.02 -5.15
C ILE A 52 2.62 -5.13 -4.25
N PRO A 53 2.86 -6.36 -4.74
CA PRO A 53 3.50 -7.40 -3.95
C PRO A 53 4.85 -6.91 -3.43
N LEU A 54 5.16 -7.10 -2.14
CA LEU A 54 6.43 -6.65 -1.57
C LEU A 54 7.66 -7.29 -2.26
N ASP A 55 7.48 -8.44 -2.90
CA ASP A 55 8.53 -9.13 -3.65
C ASP A 55 8.87 -8.47 -4.99
N ASP A 56 7.96 -7.64 -5.53
CA ASP A 56 8.19 -6.85 -6.75
C ASP A 56 8.70 -5.44 -6.44
N VAL A 57 8.99 -5.15 -5.17
CA VAL A 57 9.56 -3.89 -4.68
C VAL A 57 11.06 -4.06 -4.47
N ASP A 58 11.85 -3.08 -4.90
CA ASP A 58 13.28 -3.04 -4.59
C ASP A 58 13.49 -2.84 -3.08
N ARG A 59 13.74 -3.94 -2.37
CA ARG A 59 13.96 -3.93 -0.93
C ARG A 59 15.25 -3.22 -0.51
N SER A 60 16.19 -2.99 -1.43
CA SER A 60 17.45 -2.31 -1.11
C SER A 60 17.24 -0.83 -0.81
N VAL A 61 16.15 -0.24 -1.31
CA VAL A 61 15.77 1.15 -1.06
C VAL A 61 14.69 1.30 0.01
N LEU A 62 14.21 0.20 0.62
CA LEU A 62 13.23 0.27 1.71
C LEU A 62 13.89 0.20 3.08
N GLU A 63 13.38 1.02 4.00
CA GLU A 63 13.75 0.96 5.42
C GLU A 63 12.49 0.95 6.28
N ARG A 64 12.36 -0.06 7.14
CA ARG A 64 11.23 -0.19 8.06
C ARG A 64 11.29 0.92 9.10
N THR A 65 10.15 1.53 9.39
CA THR A 65 10.02 2.53 10.47
C THR A 65 9.24 1.98 11.65
N ASP A 66 9.36 2.65 12.80
CA ASP A 66 8.57 2.34 14.00
C ASP A 66 7.13 2.89 13.91
N THR A 67 6.81 3.65 12.86
CA THR A 67 5.48 4.22 12.65
C THR A 67 4.45 3.10 12.47
N GLN A 68 3.36 3.20 13.22
CA GLN A 68 2.18 2.35 13.06
C GLN A 68 0.91 3.18 13.17
N THR A 69 -0.09 2.84 12.36
CA THR A 69 -1.43 3.42 12.46
C THR A 69 -2.47 2.33 12.46
N TYR A 70 -3.68 2.66 12.91
CA TYR A 70 -4.78 1.71 12.96
C TYR A 70 -5.91 2.12 12.01
N CYS A 71 -6.32 1.19 11.16
CA CYS A 71 -7.52 1.31 10.34
C CYS A 71 -8.60 0.35 10.86
N PRO A 72 -9.82 0.83 11.16
CA PRO A 72 -10.89 -0.02 11.68
C PRO A 72 -11.32 -1.12 10.70
N PHE A 73 -11.08 -0.96 9.40
CA PHE A 73 -11.44 -1.95 8.37
C PHE A 73 -10.31 -2.88 7.96
N LYS A 74 -9.04 -2.49 8.19
CA LYS A 74 -7.88 -3.18 7.63
C LYS A 74 -6.90 -3.69 8.69
N GLY A 75 -6.97 -3.21 9.92
CA GLY A 75 -6.05 -3.58 10.99
C GLY A 75 -4.91 -2.58 11.17
N ASP A 76 -3.78 -3.05 11.65
CA ASP A 76 -2.59 -2.24 11.91
C ASP A 76 -1.76 -2.07 10.63
N ALA A 77 -1.55 -0.81 10.24
CA ALA A 77 -0.66 -0.45 9.16
C ALA A 77 0.76 -0.24 9.69
N SER A 78 1.73 -0.80 9.00
CA SER A 78 3.15 -0.55 9.19
C SER A 78 3.73 0.22 8.01
N TYR A 79 4.86 0.88 8.20
CA TYR A 79 5.40 1.84 7.23
C TYR A 79 6.86 1.56 6.89
N TYR A 80 7.23 1.94 5.66
CA TYR A 80 8.62 2.02 5.22
C TYR A 80 8.93 3.41 4.68
N SER A 81 10.15 3.86 4.92
CA SER A 81 10.78 4.96 4.21
C SER A 81 11.40 4.45 2.92
N VAL A 82 11.48 5.32 1.91
CA VAL A 82 12.23 5.04 0.67
C VAL A 82 13.53 5.85 0.70
N LYS A 83 14.67 5.16 0.61
CA LYS A 83 15.99 5.77 0.50
C LYS A 83 16.22 6.26 -0.93
N THR A 84 16.68 7.49 -1.06
CA THR A 84 16.99 8.09 -2.36
C THR A 84 18.33 8.83 -2.30
N ALA A 85 18.88 9.19 -3.45
CA ALA A 85 20.10 9.98 -3.51
C ALA A 85 19.93 11.40 -2.93
N ASP A 86 18.71 11.93 -2.95
CA ASP A 86 18.39 13.30 -2.51
C ASP A 86 17.88 13.35 -1.06
N GLY A 87 17.81 12.19 -0.39
CA GLY A 87 17.33 12.04 0.99
C GLY A 87 16.15 11.09 1.12
N ASP A 88 15.89 10.65 2.35
CA ASP A 88 14.88 9.63 2.61
C ASP A 88 13.47 10.20 2.58
N LEU A 89 12.57 9.53 1.86
CA LEU A 89 11.14 9.78 1.91
C LEU A 89 10.54 9.01 3.08
N VAL A 90 10.48 9.65 4.25
CA VAL A 90 9.98 9.05 5.49
C VAL A 90 8.54 8.58 5.33
N ASP A 91 8.22 7.35 5.75
CA ASP A 91 6.86 6.78 5.73
C ASP A 91 6.17 7.01 4.37
N ALA A 92 6.86 6.68 3.28
CA ALA A 92 6.36 6.82 1.91
C ALA A 92 5.56 5.60 1.45
N VAL A 93 5.74 4.47 2.13
CA VAL A 93 5.11 3.19 1.83
C VAL A 93 4.37 2.71 3.07
N TRP A 94 3.19 2.14 2.91
CA TRP A 94 2.49 1.43 3.99
C TRP A 94 2.11 0.02 3.58
N THR A 95 1.93 -0.84 4.57
CA THR A 95 1.51 -2.23 4.41
C THR A 95 0.60 -2.65 5.56
N TYR A 96 -0.27 -3.61 5.29
CA TYR A 96 -0.99 -4.33 6.33
C TYR A 96 -0.43 -5.76 6.35
N GLU A 97 0.42 -6.06 7.32
CA GLU A 97 1.08 -7.38 7.41
C GLU A 97 0.12 -8.48 7.87
N GLN A 98 -0.82 -8.10 8.73
CA GLN A 98 -1.87 -8.97 9.26
C GLN A 98 -3.23 -8.28 9.07
N PRO A 99 -3.68 -8.12 7.81
CA PRO A 99 -4.95 -7.46 7.55
C PRO A 99 -6.12 -8.29 8.05
N TYR A 100 -7.26 -7.65 8.29
CA TYR A 100 -8.49 -8.38 8.60
C TYR A 100 -8.98 -9.23 7.43
N ASP A 101 -9.73 -10.29 7.73
CA ASP A 101 -10.19 -11.30 6.76
C ASP A 101 -10.89 -10.70 5.53
N SER A 102 -11.64 -9.61 5.72
CA SER A 102 -12.37 -8.93 4.64
C SER A 102 -11.47 -8.28 3.58
N VAL A 103 -10.18 -8.13 3.88
CA VAL A 103 -9.14 -7.60 2.99
C VAL A 103 -7.87 -8.46 3.08
N ALA A 104 -8.00 -9.77 3.34
CA ALA A 104 -6.86 -10.67 3.49
C ALA A 104 -5.94 -10.69 2.25
N ASP A 105 -6.48 -10.43 1.06
CA ASP A 105 -5.76 -10.45 -0.21
C ASP A 105 -4.59 -9.46 -0.30
N ILE A 106 -4.62 -8.37 0.51
CA ILE A 106 -3.51 -7.39 0.53
C ILE A 106 -2.40 -7.73 1.53
N ALA A 107 -2.47 -8.89 2.21
CA ALA A 107 -1.40 -9.36 3.06
C ALA A 107 -0.12 -9.61 2.24
N GLY A 108 1.01 -9.05 2.67
CA GLY A 108 2.27 -9.12 1.93
C GLY A 108 2.37 -8.15 0.73
N TYR A 109 1.39 -7.26 0.57
CA TYR A 109 1.43 -6.17 -0.40
C TYR A 109 1.73 -4.84 0.28
N VAL A 110 2.25 -3.90 -0.49
CA VAL A 110 2.50 -2.52 -0.05
C VAL A 110 1.80 -1.53 -0.96
N ALA A 111 1.49 -0.36 -0.43
CA ALA A 111 0.96 0.76 -1.19
C ALA A 111 1.79 2.02 -0.89
N PHE A 112 1.71 2.99 -1.80
CA PHE A 112 2.60 4.15 -1.83
C PHE A 112 1.80 5.45 -1.70
N TYR A 113 2.35 6.42 -0.97
CA TYR A 113 1.71 7.73 -0.82
C TYR A 113 1.89 8.54 -2.11
N PRO A 114 0.80 8.91 -2.82
CA PRO A 114 0.90 9.51 -4.14
C PRO A 114 1.50 10.93 -4.15
N ASN A 115 1.59 11.59 -2.99
CA ASN A 115 2.29 12.86 -2.84
C ASN A 115 3.80 12.72 -2.63
N LYS A 116 4.31 11.49 -2.47
CA LYS A 116 5.74 11.18 -2.27
C LYS A 116 6.30 10.30 -3.39
N VAL A 117 5.49 9.38 -3.91
CA VAL A 117 5.87 8.39 -4.93
C VAL A 117 4.87 8.43 -6.06
N ALA A 118 5.35 8.50 -7.30
CA ALA A 118 4.51 8.47 -8.48
C ALA A 118 4.10 7.01 -8.78
N VAL A 119 2.81 6.71 -8.69
CA VAL A 119 2.25 5.40 -9.04
C VAL A 119 1.52 5.51 -10.37
N THR A 120 1.99 4.79 -11.38
CA THR A 120 1.40 4.77 -12.72
C THR A 120 0.79 3.40 -13.00
N VAL A 121 -0.37 3.39 -13.64
CA VAL A 121 -1.03 2.19 -14.16
C VAL A 121 -1.09 2.32 -15.69
N GLY A 122 -0.59 1.32 -16.41
CA GLY A 122 -0.51 1.32 -17.88
C GLY A 122 -1.83 1.12 -18.62
#